data_AF-A0A166R4Y0-F1
#
_entry.id   AF-A0A166R4Y0-F1
#
_cell.length_a   1.000
_cell.length_b   1.000
_cell.length_c   1.000
_cell.angle_alpha   90.00
_cell.angle_beta   90.00
_cell.angle_gamma   90.00
#
_symmetry.space_group_name_H-M   'P 1'
#
loop_
_entity.id
_entity.type
_entity.pdbx_description
1 polymer ?
#
loop_
_entity_poly.entity_id
_entity_poly.type
_entity_poly.pdbx_seq_one_letter_code
_entity_poly.pdbx_strand_id
1 'polypeptide(L)'
;MWAGGPQLVRVRCRPWGLQGPRGDLRNTILEWTAAGADLLWTEGGTPVEWRMGEYGANASPATDGVWHGLTVTGLPPSQIVARPGERVTVTGATTEAAYVLKVARTDATGAALVRTDKPEAFTVSGNVVLGDAENIVFEAVNVPRAIKPISGDYGFQWDFREVFEDEYPDGWMEVNPWS
;
A
#
# COMPACT_ATOMS: atom_id res chain seq x y z
N MET A 1 8.09 -32.37 9.30
CA MET A 1 7.94 -32.18 7.84
C MET A 1 6.83 -31.15 7.70
N TRP A 2 7.09 -30.00 7.08
CA TRP A 2 6.02 -29.04 6.76
C TRP A 2 4.97 -29.81 5.97
N ALA A 3 3.73 -29.83 6.45
CA ALA A 3 2.70 -30.78 6.02
C ALA A 3 2.19 -30.43 4.60
N GLY A 4 3.00 -30.74 3.58
CA GLY A 4 2.60 -30.88 2.17
C GLY A 4 1.92 -29.70 1.47
N GLY A 5 1.73 -28.56 2.14
CA GLY A 5 1.09 -27.37 1.59
C GLY A 5 2.08 -26.48 0.81
N PRO A 6 1.56 -25.58 -0.03
CA PRO A 6 2.39 -24.61 -0.75
C PRO A 6 3.16 -23.75 0.25
N GLN A 7 4.45 -23.54 -0.01
CA GLN A 7 5.36 -22.81 0.88
C GLN A 7 5.20 -21.30 0.67
N LEU A 8 4.00 -20.80 0.98
CA LEU A 8 3.64 -19.40 0.81
C LEU A 8 4.11 -18.58 2.01
N VAL A 9 4.74 -17.43 1.73
CA VAL A 9 5.19 -16.46 2.72
C VAL A 9 4.68 -15.08 2.34
N ARG A 10 4.03 -14.42 3.30
CA ARG A 10 3.63 -13.02 3.15
C ARG A 10 4.79 -12.11 3.52
N VAL A 11 5.19 -11.25 2.59
CA VAL A 11 6.23 -10.24 2.79
C VAL A 11 5.59 -8.86 2.74
N ARG A 12 5.78 -8.09 3.82
CA ARG A 12 5.41 -6.69 3.85
C ARG A 12 6.49 -5.86 3.18
N CYS A 13 6.32 -5.57 1.90
CA CYS A 13 7.21 -4.76 1.10
C CYS A 13 7.00 -3.28 1.42
N ARG A 14 8.09 -2.59 1.77
CA ARG A 14 8.10 -1.14 1.95
C ARG A 14 8.85 -0.50 0.78
N PRO A 15 8.46 0.72 0.37
CA PRO A 15 9.24 1.45 -0.61
C PRO A 15 10.69 1.61 -0.15
N TRP A 16 11.61 1.49 -1.10
CA TRP A 16 13.03 1.59 -0.86
C TRP A 16 13.43 3.06 -0.62
N GLY A 17 13.96 3.37 0.56
CA GLY A 17 14.39 4.73 0.91
C GLY A 17 15.08 4.79 2.28
N LEU A 18 16.21 5.50 2.35
CA LEU A 18 17.00 5.70 3.59
C LEU A 18 16.26 6.57 4.63
N GLN A 19 15.32 7.38 4.17
CA GLN A 19 14.34 8.03 5.03
C GLN A 19 13.13 7.12 5.03
N GLY A 20 12.86 6.44 6.15
CA GLY A 20 11.72 5.55 6.28
C GLY A 20 10.41 6.20 5.84
N PRO A 21 9.36 5.40 5.59
CA PRO A 21 8.09 5.91 5.09
C PRO A 21 7.58 7.05 5.97
N ARG A 22 7.15 8.14 5.32
CA ARG A 22 6.52 9.31 5.96
C ARG A 22 5.18 8.90 6.56
N GLY A 23 5.21 8.36 7.78
CA GLY A 23 4.03 7.89 8.50
C GLY A 23 2.99 8.98 8.73
N ASP A 24 3.41 10.25 8.73
CA ASP A 24 2.57 11.44 8.78
C ASP A 24 1.63 11.56 7.58
N LEU A 25 2.05 11.09 6.39
CA LEU A 25 1.26 11.15 5.16
C LEU A 25 0.30 9.96 4.99
N ARG A 26 0.23 9.08 5.99
CA ARG A 26 -0.72 7.98 6.02
C ARG A 26 -1.93 8.39 6.84
N ASN A 27 -3.09 7.96 6.39
CA ASN A 27 -4.35 8.15 7.07
C ASN A 27 -5.15 6.84 7.00
N THR A 28 -6.08 6.68 7.92
CA THR A 28 -7.01 5.55 7.95
C THR A 28 -8.41 6.06 8.26
N ILE A 29 -9.41 5.42 7.69
CA ILE A 29 -10.81 5.72 7.98
C ILE A 29 -11.15 5.06 9.32
N LEU A 30 -11.75 5.85 10.21
CA LEU A 30 -12.26 5.37 11.49
C LEU A 30 -13.70 4.90 11.29
N GLU A 31 -13.89 3.62 11.53
CA GLU A 31 -15.21 2.99 11.55
C GLU A 31 -15.69 2.85 13.00
N TRP A 32 -16.96 3.17 13.22
CA TRP A 32 -17.61 3.07 14.51
C TRP A 32 -18.65 1.97 14.43
N THR A 33 -18.66 1.06 15.39
CA THR A 33 -19.69 0.02 15.48
C THR A 33 -20.32 0.02 16.87
N ALA A 34 -21.63 -0.25 16.92
CA ALA A 34 -22.38 -0.44 18.14
C ALA A 34 -23.12 -1.77 18.06
N ALA A 35 -22.78 -2.70 18.96
CA ALA A 35 -23.34 -4.06 18.98
C ALA A 35 -23.25 -4.80 17.62
N GLY A 36 -22.17 -4.57 16.86
CA GLY A 36 -21.93 -5.21 15.56
C GLY A 36 -22.66 -4.56 14.37
N ALA A 37 -23.37 -3.45 14.59
CA ALA A 37 -23.93 -2.63 13.52
C ALA A 37 -23.07 -1.38 13.29
N ASP A 38 -22.89 -1.00 12.03
CA ASP A 38 -22.17 0.22 11.65
C ASP A 38 -22.90 1.47 12.15
N LEU A 39 -22.18 2.30 12.87
CA LEU A 39 -22.66 3.57 13.39
C LEU A 39 -22.18 4.68 12.45
N LEU A 40 -23.00 4.97 11.43
CA LEU A 40 -22.73 6.03 10.47
C LEU A 40 -23.12 7.38 11.07
N TRP A 41 -22.14 8.28 11.14
CA TRP A 41 -22.40 9.69 11.42
C TRP A 41 -22.88 10.36 10.13
N THR A 42 -23.91 11.20 10.20
CA THR A 42 -24.40 11.92 9.03
C THR A 42 -24.56 13.40 9.34
N GLU A 43 -24.25 14.24 8.34
CA GLU A 43 -24.51 15.67 8.35
C GLU A 43 -25.32 15.99 7.09
N GLY A 44 -26.53 16.56 7.25
CA GLY A 44 -27.41 16.83 6.11
C GLY A 44 -27.85 15.59 5.32
N GLY A 45 -27.79 14.40 5.93
CA GLY A 45 -28.09 13.12 5.26
C GLY A 45 -26.92 12.52 4.48
N THR A 46 -25.75 13.18 4.47
CA THR A 46 -24.52 12.63 3.89
C THR A 46 -23.67 11.98 4.97
N PRO A 47 -23.14 10.77 4.76
CA PRO A 47 -22.20 10.14 5.69
C PRO A 47 -20.96 11.02 5.91
N VAL A 48 -20.59 11.17 7.19
CA VAL A 48 -19.39 11.87 7.63
C VAL A 48 -18.30 10.83 7.88
N GLU A 49 -17.18 10.95 7.17
CA GLU A 49 -16.01 10.11 7.39
C GLU A 49 -15.13 10.68 8.49
N TRP A 50 -14.83 9.86 9.48
CA TRP A 50 -13.81 10.16 10.47
C TRP A 50 -12.48 9.59 9.99
N ARG A 51 -11.41 10.37 10.12
CA ARG A 51 -10.08 9.96 9.67
C ARG A 51 -9.09 10.10 10.80
N MET A 52 -8.23 9.10 10.94
CA MET A 52 -7.06 9.16 11.82
C MET A 52 -5.82 9.34 10.96
N GLY A 53 -5.01 10.34 11.26
CA GLY A 53 -3.81 10.71 10.52
C GLY A 53 -3.43 12.16 10.83
N GLU A 54 -2.19 12.54 10.55
CA GLU A 54 -1.74 13.92 10.77
C GLU A 54 -2.37 14.87 9.74
N TYR A 55 -2.59 14.38 8.52
CA TYR A 55 -3.12 15.15 7.40
C TYR A 55 -4.42 14.54 6.85
N GLY A 56 -5.42 15.39 6.63
CA GLY A 56 -6.68 15.04 5.95
C GLY A 56 -6.54 15.04 4.43
N ALA A 57 -5.52 14.36 3.91
CA ALA A 57 -5.22 14.40 2.48
C ALA A 57 -6.36 13.82 1.63
N ASN A 58 -6.68 14.50 0.53
CA ASN A 58 -7.65 14.04 -0.44
C ASN A 58 -7.04 14.06 -1.84
N ALA A 59 -7.47 13.15 -2.69
CA ALA A 59 -7.04 13.06 -4.07
C ALA A 59 -8.22 13.11 -5.03
N SER A 60 -8.00 13.72 -6.19
CA SER A 60 -8.89 13.64 -7.35
C SER A 60 -8.10 13.20 -8.59
N PRO A 61 -8.72 12.47 -9.54
CA PRO A 61 -8.10 12.08 -10.80
C PRO A 61 -7.51 13.28 -11.53
N ALA A 62 -6.32 13.08 -12.09
CA ALA A 62 -5.61 14.08 -12.88
C ALA A 62 -4.82 13.43 -14.01
N THR A 63 -4.46 14.24 -15.00
CA THR A 63 -3.65 13.82 -16.14
C THR A 63 -2.45 14.76 -16.28
N ASP A 64 -1.27 14.20 -16.55
CA ASP A 64 -0.02 14.91 -16.78
C ASP A 64 0.57 14.46 -18.12
N GLY A 65 0.15 15.12 -19.21
CA GLY A 65 0.46 14.69 -20.57
C GLY A 65 -0.23 13.36 -20.90
N VAL A 66 0.56 12.31 -21.12
CA VAL A 66 0.06 10.95 -21.40
C VAL A 66 -0.12 10.10 -20.14
N TRP A 67 0.26 10.63 -18.98
CA TRP A 67 0.29 9.87 -17.74
C TRP A 67 -0.93 10.13 -16.89
N HIS A 68 -1.47 9.07 -16.30
CA HIS A 68 -2.55 9.16 -15.33
C HIS A 68 -2.01 9.36 -13.91
N GLY A 69 -2.73 10.13 -13.11
CA GLY A 69 -2.29 10.47 -11.77
C GLY A 69 -3.40 11.06 -10.93
N LEU A 70 -2.98 11.71 -9.85
CA LEU A 70 -3.84 12.30 -8.84
C LEU A 70 -3.36 13.72 -8.52
N THR A 71 -4.29 14.67 -8.43
CA THR A 71 -4.06 15.92 -7.70
C THR A 71 -4.39 15.66 -6.25
N VAL A 72 -3.39 15.78 -5.37
CA VAL A 72 -3.52 15.57 -3.93
C VAL A 72 -3.47 16.91 -3.21
N THR A 73 -4.37 17.13 -2.26
CA THR A 73 -4.46 18.34 -1.44
C THR A 73 -4.49 18.00 0.05
N GLY A 74 -4.32 19.01 0.91
CA GLY A 74 -4.34 18.83 2.37
C GLY A 74 -3.04 18.28 2.96
N LEU A 75 -1.94 18.34 2.20
CA LEU A 75 -0.61 17.89 2.60
C LEU A 75 0.21 19.06 3.19
N PRO A 76 1.32 18.81 3.90
CA PRO A 76 2.20 19.87 4.35
C PRO A 76 2.81 20.63 3.15
N PRO A 77 2.88 21.97 3.17
CA PRO A 77 3.33 22.76 2.02
C PRO A 77 4.84 22.65 1.76
N SER A 78 5.25 22.77 0.49
CA SER A 78 6.65 22.78 0.04
C SER A 78 7.48 21.52 0.38
N GLN A 79 6.82 20.38 0.59
CA GLN A 79 7.43 19.12 1.02
C GLN A 79 7.46 18.10 -0.12
N ILE A 80 8.45 17.19 -0.10
CA ILE A 80 8.37 15.96 -0.90
C ILE A 80 7.36 15.04 -0.22
N VAL A 81 6.38 14.58 -0.98
CA VAL A 81 5.25 13.78 -0.47
C VAL A 81 5.12 12.41 -1.14
N ALA A 82 5.72 12.22 -2.31
CA ALA A 82 5.76 10.92 -2.96
C ALA A 82 7.07 10.73 -3.74
N ARG A 83 7.59 9.50 -3.81
CA ARG A 83 8.81 9.12 -4.53
C ARG A 83 8.56 7.98 -5.51
N PRO A 84 9.40 7.82 -6.55
CA PRO A 84 9.25 6.72 -7.50
C PRO A 84 9.23 5.34 -6.81
N GLY A 85 8.27 4.50 -7.19
CA GLY A 85 8.07 3.16 -6.62
C GLY A 85 7.34 3.14 -5.27
N GLU A 86 6.96 4.30 -4.71
CA GLU A 86 6.02 4.33 -3.60
C GLU A 86 4.61 4.01 -4.09
N ARG A 87 3.87 3.25 -3.28
CA ARG A 87 2.45 2.97 -3.55
C ARG A 87 1.60 4.16 -3.14
N VAL A 88 0.63 4.49 -3.97
CA VAL A 88 -0.47 5.41 -3.65
C VAL A 88 -1.77 4.64 -3.68
N THR A 89 -2.64 4.92 -2.71
CA THR A 89 -3.98 4.33 -2.63
C THR A 89 -4.99 5.44 -2.45
N VAL A 90 -6.04 5.44 -3.27
CA VAL A 90 -7.17 6.36 -3.16
C VAL A 90 -8.43 5.55 -2.85
N THR A 91 -9.17 5.99 -1.84
CA THR A 91 -10.39 5.35 -1.38
C THR A 91 -11.55 6.34 -1.50
N GLY A 92 -12.49 6.00 -2.37
CA GLY A 92 -13.79 6.66 -2.51
C GLY A 92 -14.90 5.61 -2.46
N ALA A 93 -15.74 5.55 -3.49
CA ALA A 93 -16.73 4.47 -3.63
C ALA A 93 -16.08 3.08 -3.81
N THR A 94 -14.89 3.03 -4.40
CA THR A 94 -14.01 1.87 -4.45
C THR A 94 -12.59 2.30 -4.07
N THR A 95 -11.73 1.32 -3.80
CA THR A 95 -10.31 1.57 -3.56
C THR A 95 -9.52 1.27 -4.83
N GLU A 96 -8.72 2.24 -5.26
CA GLU A 96 -7.79 2.09 -6.38
C GLU A 96 -6.36 2.34 -5.89
N ALA A 97 -5.39 1.58 -6.41
CA ALA A 97 -3.98 1.74 -6.10
C ALA A 97 -3.12 1.82 -7.36
N ALA A 98 -1.96 2.46 -7.25
CA ALA A 98 -0.94 2.54 -8.29
C ALA A 98 0.44 2.83 -7.69
N TYR A 99 1.47 2.80 -8.53
CA TYR A 99 2.84 3.17 -8.18
C TYR A 99 3.22 4.54 -8.74
N VAL A 100 3.94 5.31 -7.93
CA VAL A 100 4.40 6.65 -8.28
C VAL A 100 5.56 6.55 -9.27
N LEU A 101 5.52 7.34 -10.34
CA LEU A 101 6.55 7.33 -11.39
C LEU A 101 7.66 8.37 -11.18
N LYS A 102 7.34 9.48 -10.52
CA LYS A 102 8.28 10.60 -10.31
C LYS A 102 8.09 11.18 -8.92
N VAL A 103 9.13 11.86 -8.43
CA VAL A 103 9.04 12.62 -7.18
C VAL A 103 7.92 13.66 -7.31
N ALA A 104 7.00 13.66 -6.33
CA ALA A 104 5.96 14.67 -6.18
C ALA A 104 6.29 15.58 -5.00
N ARG A 105 6.19 16.89 -5.24
CA ARG A 105 6.39 17.93 -4.23
C ARG A 105 5.14 18.78 -4.13
N THR A 106 4.74 19.10 -2.90
CA THR A 106 3.64 20.03 -2.66
C THR A 106 4.05 21.46 -2.93
N ASP A 107 3.10 22.26 -3.42
CA ASP A 107 3.24 23.70 -3.57
C ASP A 107 3.07 24.43 -2.22
N ALA A 108 2.98 25.77 -2.28
CA ALA A 108 2.80 26.61 -1.10
C ALA A 108 1.47 26.40 -0.37
N THR A 109 0.48 25.78 -1.02
CA THR A 109 -0.85 25.50 -0.47
C THR A 109 -1.00 24.08 0.05
N GLY A 110 0.02 23.22 -0.12
CA GLY A 110 -0.08 21.82 0.24
C GLY A 110 -0.72 20.94 -0.83
N ALA A 111 -0.69 21.37 -2.10
CA ALA A 111 -1.19 20.59 -3.22
C ALA A 111 -0.04 20.00 -4.06
N ALA A 112 -0.18 18.76 -4.53
CA ALA A 112 0.81 18.08 -5.37
C ALA A 112 0.14 17.29 -6.50
N LEU A 113 0.79 17.26 -7.67
CA LEU A 113 0.43 16.35 -8.75
C LEU A 113 1.29 15.08 -8.63
N VAL A 114 0.64 13.95 -8.37
CA VAL A 114 1.26 12.63 -8.25
C VAL A 114 1.01 11.84 -9.53
N ARG A 115 2.07 11.63 -10.32
CA ARG A 115 2.01 10.84 -11.55
C ARG A 115 2.20 9.36 -11.24
N THR A 116 1.39 8.51 -11.85
CA THR A 116 1.36 7.06 -11.56
C THR A 116 1.57 6.19 -12.79
N ASP A 117 1.90 4.93 -12.57
CA ASP A 117 2.07 3.88 -13.59
C ASP A 117 0.74 3.29 -14.09
N LYS A 118 -0.39 3.75 -13.52
CA LYS A 118 -1.70 3.23 -13.85
C LYS A 118 -1.98 3.38 -15.35
N PRO A 119 -2.38 2.30 -16.06
CA PRO A 119 -2.59 2.34 -17.50
C PRO A 119 -3.84 3.12 -17.91
N GLU A 120 -4.80 3.26 -17.00
CA GLU A 120 -6.05 3.99 -17.19
C GLU A 120 -6.19 5.08 -16.12
N ALA A 121 -7.02 6.09 -16.38
CA ALA A 121 -7.30 7.14 -15.42
C ALA A 121 -7.97 6.58 -14.15
N PHE A 122 -7.65 7.16 -12.99
CA PHE A 122 -8.42 6.91 -11.78
C PHE A 122 -9.88 7.31 -11.99
N THR A 123 -10.79 6.50 -11.48
CA THR A 123 -12.23 6.75 -11.57
C THR A 123 -12.81 7.30 -10.28
N VAL A 124 -12.06 7.20 -9.19
CA VAL A 124 -12.47 7.67 -7.85
C VAL A 124 -11.69 8.89 -7.38
N SER A 125 -12.37 9.72 -6.59
CA SER A 125 -11.78 10.76 -5.75
C SER A 125 -12.07 10.41 -4.30
N GLY A 126 -11.21 10.82 -3.37
CA GLY A 126 -11.45 10.59 -1.95
C GLY A 126 -10.20 10.65 -1.11
N ASN A 127 -10.22 9.91 -0.01
CA ASN A 127 -9.08 9.76 0.88
C ASN A 127 -7.88 9.22 0.10
N VAL A 128 -6.68 9.74 0.36
CA VAL A 128 -5.45 9.21 -0.22
C VAL A 128 -4.40 8.88 0.84
N VAL A 129 -3.79 7.72 0.66
CA VAL A 129 -2.63 7.23 1.43
C VAL A 129 -1.42 7.23 0.50
N LEU A 130 -0.33 7.87 0.94
CA LEU A 130 0.94 7.91 0.21
C LEU A 130 2.01 7.08 0.92
N GLY A 131 2.78 6.32 0.14
CA GLY A 131 3.93 5.56 0.63
C GLY A 131 3.55 4.42 1.57
N ASP A 132 2.39 3.78 1.37
CA ASP A 132 2.03 2.60 2.16
C ASP A 132 2.87 1.37 1.78
N ALA A 133 2.87 0.39 2.66
CA ALA A 133 3.47 -0.90 2.43
C ALA A 133 2.48 -1.81 1.69
N GLU A 134 2.97 -2.60 0.76
CA GLU A 134 2.19 -3.68 0.16
C GLU A 134 2.51 -5.00 0.87
N ASN A 135 1.50 -5.86 1.01
CA ASN A 135 1.71 -7.24 1.38
C ASN A 135 1.66 -8.06 0.10
N ILE A 136 2.78 -8.69 -0.24
CA ILE A 136 2.90 -9.56 -1.40
C ILE A 136 3.11 -10.99 -0.89
N VAL A 137 2.46 -11.95 -1.55
CA VAL A 137 2.61 -13.37 -1.23
C VAL A 137 3.61 -13.98 -2.20
N PHE A 138 4.58 -14.70 -1.66
CA PHE A 138 5.60 -15.39 -2.42
C PHE A 138 5.58 -16.88 -2.13
N GLU A 139 5.75 -17.70 -3.15
CA GLU A 139 6.08 -19.12 -3.04
C GLU A 139 7.60 -19.30 -2.99
N ALA A 140 8.09 -20.04 -2.00
CA ALA A 140 9.48 -20.45 -1.96
C ALA A 140 9.71 -21.65 -2.91
N VAL A 141 10.47 -21.43 -3.99
CA VAL A 141 10.63 -22.41 -5.08
C VAL A 141 11.85 -23.32 -4.84
N ASN A 142 12.98 -22.73 -4.46
CA ASN A 142 14.21 -23.46 -4.14
C ASN A 142 14.57 -23.22 -2.69
N VAL A 143 14.06 -24.06 -1.78
CA VAL A 143 14.45 -24.00 -0.36
C VAL A 143 15.76 -24.74 -0.15
N PRO A 144 16.89 -24.04 0.06
CA PRO A 144 18.18 -24.67 0.19
C PRO A 144 18.28 -25.42 1.52
N ARG A 145 19.07 -26.48 1.54
CA ARG A 145 19.49 -27.07 2.82
C ARG A 145 20.51 -26.13 3.47
N ALA A 146 20.24 -25.69 4.69
CA ALA A 146 21.14 -24.84 5.47
C ALA A 146 22.35 -25.65 5.99
N ILE A 147 23.32 -25.92 5.11
CA ILE A 147 24.57 -26.62 5.45
C ILE A 147 25.60 -25.59 5.89
N LYS A 148 25.98 -25.64 7.18
CA LYS A 148 27.05 -24.81 7.74
C LYS A 148 28.37 -25.60 7.78
N PRO A 149 29.46 -25.13 7.15
CA PRO A 149 30.78 -25.73 7.29
C PRO A 149 31.38 -25.47 8.69
N ILE A 150 32.31 -26.33 9.12
CA ILE A 150 32.98 -26.25 10.43
C ILE A 150 33.79 -24.94 10.60
N SER A 151 34.28 -24.37 9.50
CA SER A 151 35.01 -23.10 9.46
C SER A 151 34.64 -22.30 8.21
N GLY A 152 34.70 -20.96 8.32
CA GLY A 152 34.44 -20.03 7.22
C GLY A 152 33.03 -19.45 7.20
N ASP A 153 32.83 -18.47 6.32
CA ASP A 153 31.52 -17.88 6.06
C ASP A 153 30.64 -18.85 5.27
N TYR A 154 29.34 -18.79 5.51
CA TYR A 154 28.36 -19.57 4.78
C TYR A 154 27.15 -18.70 4.43
N GLY A 155 26.54 -19.00 3.30
CA GLY A 155 25.34 -18.35 2.82
C GLY A 155 24.40 -19.38 2.22
N PHE A 156 23.15 -18.98 2.04
CA PHE A 156 22.15 -19.77 1.35
C PHE A 156 21.29 -18.81 0.52
N GLN A 157 20.85 -19.28 -0.64
CA GLN A 157 20.02 -18.51 -1.55
C GLN A 157 18.60 -19.08 -1.52
N TRP A 158 17.62 -18.22 -1.27
CA TRP A 158 16.21 -18.54 -1.44
C TRP A 158 15.74 -17.91 -2.73
N ASP A 159 15.02 -18.69 -3.53
CA ASP A 159 14.33 -18.19 -4.70
C ASP A 159 12.83 -18.10 -4.40
N PHE A 160 12.24 -16.96 -4.71
CA PHE A 160 10.84 -16.65 -4.48
C PHE A 160 10.15 -16.32 -5.80
N ARG A 161 8.91 -16.79 -5.95
CA ARG A 161 8.02 -16.43 -7.05
C ARG A 161 6.80 -15.75 -6.46
N GLU A 162 6.42 -14.58 -6.98
CA GLU A 162 5.17 -13.92 -6.59
C GLU A 162 3.98 -14.79 -7.00
N VAL A 163 2.96 -14.83 -6.14
CA VAL A 163 1.76 -15.62 -6.32
C VAL A 163 0.53 -14.72 -6.24
N PHE A 164 -0.39 -14.92 -7.19
CA PHE A 164 -1.65 -14.19 -7.26
C PHE A 164 -2.84 -15.05 -6.81
N GLU A 165 -3.94 -14.40 -6.42
CA GLU A 165 -5.13 -15.04 -5.84
C GLU A 165 -5.79 -16.02 -6.82
N ASP A 166 -5.79 -15.70 -8.11
CA ASP A 166 -6.35 -16.50 -9.18
C ASP A 166 -5.59 -17.81 -9.44
N GLU A 167 -4.32 -17.91 -9.00
CA GLU A 167 -3.57 -19.17 -9.05
C GLU A 167 -4.10 -20.21 -8.04
N TYR A 168 -4.88 -19.80 -7.04
CA TYR A 168 -5.36 -20.65 -5.95
C TYR A 168 -6.88 -20.51 -5.79
N PRO A 169 -7.68 -21.25 -6.58
CA PRO A 169 -9.14 -21.10 -6.60
C PRO A 169 -9.83 -21.48 -5.29
N ASP A 170 -9.20 -22.34 -4.49
CA ASP A 170 -9.69 -22.71 -3.14
C ASP A 170 -9.23 -21.70 -2.06
N GLY A 171 -8.50 -20.67 -2.47
CA GLY A 171 -7.86 -19.67 -1.61
C GLY A 171 -6.68 -20.21 -0.81
N TRP A 172 -6.17 -19.37 0.08
CA TRP A 172 -5.19 -19.77 1.11
C TRP A 172 -5.54 -19.12 2.44
N MET A 173 -5.17 -19.80 3.52
CA MET A 173 -5.32 -19.29 4.89
C MET A 173 -3.95 -18.97 5.46
N GLU A 174 -3.75 -17.71 5.88
CA GLU A 174 -2.53 -17.34 6.60
C GLU A 174 -2.53 -18.00 7.97
N VAL A 175 -1.47 -18.75 8.27
CA VAL A 175 -1.26 -19.39 9.57
C VAL A 175 -0.22 -18.59 10.34
N ASN A 176 -0.55 -18.15 11.55
CA ASN A 176 0.44 -17.58 12.46
C ASN A 176 1.20 -18.72 13.15
N PRO A 177 2.51 -18.91 12.90
CA PRO A 177 3.27 -20.02 13.50
C PRO A 177 3.54 -19.83 14.99
N TRP A 178 3.22 -18.66 15.55
CA TRP A 178 3.47 -18.29 16.95
C TRP A 178 2.20 -18.20 17.81
N SER A 179 1.03 -18.50 17.24
CA SER A 179 -0.22 -18.60 18.01
C SER A 179 -0.37 -19.94 18.70
#